data_AF-A0A7R9AKR3-F1
#
_entry.id   AF-A0A7R9AKR3-F1
#
_cell.length_a   1.000
_cell.length_b   1.000
_cell.length_c   1.000
_cell.angle_alpha   90.00
_cell.angle_beta   90.00
_cell.angle_gamma   90.00
#
_symmetry.space_group_name_H-M   'P 1'
#
loop_
_entity.id
_entity.type
_entity.pdbx_description
1 polymer ?
#
loop_
_entity_poly.entity_id
_entity_poly.type
_entity_poly.pdbx_seq_one_letter_code
_entity_poly.pdbx_strand_id
1 'polypeptide(L)'
;MAVINADYAQAVPGVQVNRYCGSGLEAVSIAASKIMAGMTNVTIGGGVEAMSRVPMGSDGGPWAQDPQMAFKSYFVMQGISADLLSTMHGFSREDCDAYSAESHKRATHAWKNGYFSKSVMPVRDPLGMVLLEKDETIRPETTKETLGALKPAFKELGEKWGYDGVALMKYPQFEKIHHIHHAGNSSGIVDGAAAVLLGSAEAGKQMG
;
A
#
# COMPACT_ATOMS: atom_id res chain seq x y z
N MET A 1 14.64 12.45 -9.02
CA MET A 1 14.38 13.91 -8.92
C MET A 1 14.35 14.40 -7.47
N ALA A 2 13.80 13.66 -6.51
CA ALA A 2 13.74 14.08 -5.11
C ALA A 2 15.09 14.51 -4.49
N VAL A 3 16.17 13.75 -4.70
CA VAL A 3 17.51 14.10 -4.17
C VAL A 3 18.05 15.42 -4.70
N ILE A 4 17.79 15.74 -5.97
CA ILE A 4 18.20 17.01 -6.58
C ILE A 4 17.36 18.15 -6.03
N ASN A 5 16.03 17.95 -5.93
CA ASN A 5 15.11 18.97 -5.42
C ASN A 5 15.26 19.24 -3.92
N ALA A 6 15.90 18.32 -3.18
CA ALA A 6 16.24 18.48 -1.77
C ALA A 6 17.67 19.02 -1.56
N ASP A 7 18.33 19.48 -2.62
CA ASP A 7 19.69 20.05 -2.60
C ASP A 7 20.75 19.13 -1.97
N TYR A 8 20.59 17.81 -2.13
CA TYR A 8 21.63 16.87 -1.72
C TYR A 8 22.87 17.03 -2.60
N ALA A 9 24.04 16.71 -2.04
CA ALA A 9 25.29 16.79 -2.79
C ALA A 9 25.21 15.97 -4.09
N GLN A 10 25.79 16.49 -5.18
CA GLN A 10 25.73 15.87 -6.52
C GLN A 10 26.27 14.43 -6.55
N ALA A 11 27.13 14.07 -5.60
CA ALA A 11 27.67 12.73 -5.45
C ALA A 11 26.68 11.73 -4.83
N VAL A 12 25.54 12.17 -4.28
CA VAL A 12 24.55 11.28 -3.65
C VAL A 12 23.72 10.58 -4.73
N PRO A 13 23.85 9.26 -4.89
CA PRO A 13 23.08 8.55 -5.91
C PRO A 13 21.61 8.37 -5.47
N GLY A 14 20.72 8.32 -6.46
CA GLY A 14 19.32 7.94 -6.27
C GLY A 14 18.98 6.74 -7.14
N VAL A 15 18.17 5.82 -6.61
CA VAL A 15 17.62 4.67 -7.36
C VAL A 15 16.14 4.53 -7.03
N GLN A 16 15.34 4.19 -8.04
CA GLN A 16 13.94 3.83 -7.87
C GLN A 16 13.81 2.32 -8.04
N VAL A 17 12.99 1.71 -7.20
CA VAL A 17 12.71 0.27 -7.23
C VAL A 17 11.20 0.09 -7.23
N ASN A 18 10.72 -0.90 -7.99
CA ASN A 18 9.32 -1.30 -8.00
C ASN A 18 9.24 -2.79 -7.63
N ARG A 19 8.68 -3.07 -6.45
CA ARG A 19 8.29 -4.39 -5.96
C ARG A 19 6.81 -4.38 -5.54
N TYR A 20 5.96 -3.73 -6.35
CA TYR A 20 4.54 -3.53 -6.09
C TYR A 20 4.29 -2.92 -4.69
N CYS A 21 3.30 -3.41 -3.94
CA CYS A 21 2.98 -2.95 -2.59
C CYS A 21 4.16 -3.07 -1.59
N GLY A 22 5.17 -3.89 -1.89
CA GLY A 22 6.36 -4.07 -1.07
C GLY A 22 7.47 -3.05 -1.32
N SER A 23 7.32 -2.12 -2.27
CA SER A 23 8.41 -1.24 -2.75
C SER A 23 9.05 -0.40 -1.65
N GLY A 24 8.26 0.18 -0.75
CA GLY A 24 8.80 1.01 0.33
C GLY A 24 9.69 0.24 1.30
N LEU A 25 9.25 -0.97 1.69
CA LEU A 25 10.04 -1.85 2.56
C LEU A 25 11.24 -2.45 1.83
N GLU A 26 11.10 -2.75 0.54
CA GLU A 26 12.21 -3.22 -0.29
C GLU A 26 13.31 -2.16 -0.37
N ALA A 27 12.96 -0.88 -0.56
CA ALA A 27 13.93 0.20 -0.58
C ALA A 27 14.71 0.31 0.74
N VAL A 28 14.03 0.15 1.88
CA VAL A 28 14.68 0.07 3.21
C VAL A 28 15.58 -1.15 3.31
N SER A 29 15.15 -2.30 2.79
CA SER A 29 15.93 -3.55 2.81
C SER A 29 17.19 -3.46 1.96
N ILE A 30 17.10 -2.86 0.78
CA ILE A 30 18.26 -2.58 -0.10
C ILE A 30 19.21 -1.59 0.57
N ALA A 31 18.68 -0.53 1.20
CA ALA A 31 19.49 0.44 1.93
C ALA A 31 20.27 -0.22 3.08
N ALA A 32 19.59 -1.02 3.90
CA ALA A 32 20.22 -1.79 4.97
C ALA A 32 21.28 -2.75 4.42
N SER A 33 20.98 -3.48 3.35
CA SER A 33 21.90 -4.44 2.73
C SER A 33 23.18 -3.78 2.23
N LYS A 34 23.08 -2.57 1.64
CA LYS A 34 24.27 -1.80 1.21
C LYS A 34 25.15 -1.38 2.38
N ILE A 35 24.55 -0.99 3.50
CA ILE A 35 25.30 -0.66 4.73
C ILE A 35 25.99 -1.91 5.27
N MET A 36 25.27 -3.03 5.37
CA MET A 36 25.82 -4.30 5.85
C MET A 36 26.96 -4.82 4.96
N ALA A 37 26.88 -4.59 3.66
CA ALA A 37 27.94 -4.95 2.71
C ALA A 37 29.15 -4.01 2.74
N GLY A 38 29.15 -2.97 3.58
CA GLY A 38 30.22 -1.96 3.63
C GLY A 38 30.29 -1.06 2.39
N MET A 39 29.24 -1.04 1.56
CA MET A 39 29.19 -0.24 0.34
C MET A 39 28.83 1.22 0.61
N THR A 40 28.23 1.51 1.75
CA THR A 40 27.83 2.85 2.17
C THR A 40 27.74 2.95 3.69
N ASN A 41 27.91 4.15 4.22
CA ASN A 41 27.87 4.42 5.66
C ASN A 41 26.49 4.91 6.12
N VAL A 42 25.76 5.60 5.26
CA VAL A 42 24.45 6.22 5.52
C VAL A 42 23.60 6.14 4.26
N THR A 43 22.33 5.79 4.37
CA THR A 43 21.41 5.70 3.23
C THR A 43 19.98 5.98 3.67
N ILE A 44 19.17 6.53 2.77
CA ILE A 44 17.74 6.72 2.96
C ILE A 44 17.00 5.65 2.15
N GLY A 45 16.13 4.89 2.80
CA GLY A 45 15.19 3.97 2.16
C GLY A 45 13.75 4.45 2.36
N GLY A 46 12.88 4.27 1.38
CA GLY A 46 11.52 4.79 1.47
C GLY A 46 10.72 4.62 0.19
N GLY A 47 9.63 5.36 0.07
CA GLY A 47 8.76 5.33 -1.10
C GLY A 47 7.87 6.56 -1.19
N VAL A 48 7.33 6.80 -2.38
CA VAL A 48 6.34 7.84 -2.65
C VAL A 48 5.34 7.27 -3.65
N GLU A 49 4.07 7.56 -3.42
CA GLU A 49 2.98 7.24 -4.33
C GLU A 49 1.97 8.39 -4.32
N ALA A 50 1.46 8.76 -5.49
CA ALA A 50 0.47 9.83 -5.63
C ALA A 50 -0.67 9.32 -6.50
N MET A 51 -1.45 8.39 -5.96
CA MET A 51 -2.47 7.64 -6.70
C MET A 51 -3.58 8.53 -7.27
N SER A 52 -3.82 9.72 -6.71
CA SER A 52 -4.75 10.70 -7.26
C SER A 52 -4.25 11.33 -8.57
N ARG A 53 -2.93 11.34 -8.79
CA ARG A 53 -2.26 11.92 -9.96
C ARG A 53 -1.76 10.86 -10.95
N VAL A 54 -1.27 9.74 -10.43
CA VAL A 54 -0.76 8.60 -11.18
C VAL A 54 -1.55 7.37 -10.72
N PRO A 55 -2.71 7.09 -11.33
CA PRO A 55 -3.54 5.96 -10.93
C PRO A 55 -2.78 4.63 -11.01
N MET A 56 -3.12 3.69 -10.12
CA MET A 56 -2.57 2.33 -10.15
C MET A 56 -2.76 1.70 -11.54
N GLY A 57 -1.68 1.16 -12.10
CA GLY A 57 -1.66 0.57 -13.44
C GLY A 57 -1.33 1.54 -14.58
N SER A 58 -1.03 2.81 -14.29
CA SER A 58 -0.61 3.79 -15.31
C SER A 58 0.71 3.43 -16.02
N ASP A 59 1.56 2.63 -15.38
CA ASP A 59 2.82 2.10 -15.91
C ASP A 59 2.63 0.87 -16.81
N GLY A 60 1.42 0.29 -16.82
CA GLY A 60 1.08 -0.90 -17.59
C GLY A 60 1.88 -2.13 -17.15
N GLY A 61 2.23 -2.98 -18.11
CA GLY A 61 3.14 -4.09 -17.88
C GLY A 61 2.63 -5.41 -18.48
N PRO A 62 3.56 -6.24 -19.00
CA PRO A 62 3.19 -7.43 -19.77
C PRO A 62 2.45 -8.46 -18.92
N TRP A 63 2.62 -8.48 -17.60
CA TRP A 63 1.95 -9.47 -16.73
C TRP A 63 0.42 -9.46 -16.89
N ALA A 64 -0.18 -8.28 -17.00
CA ALA A 64 -1.62 -8.12 -17.19
C ALA A 64 -2.01 -7.84 -18.66
N GLN A 65 -1.13 -7.17 -19.42
CA GLN A 65 -1.46 -6.63 -20.75
C GLN A 65 -1.05 -7.54 -21.91
N ASP A 66 -0.06 -8.41 -21.73
CA ASP A 66 0.30 -9.40 -22.74
C ASP A 66 -0.60 -10.65 -22.56
N PRO A 67 -1.42 -11.03 -23.56
CA PRO A 67 -2.35 -12.14 -23.41
C PRO A 67 -1.68 -13.47 -23.10
N GLN A 68 -0.46 -13.71 -23.62
CA GLN A 68 0.26 -14.96 -23.38
C GLN A 68 0.71 -15.04 -21.92
N MET A 69 1.24 -13.94 -21.37
CA MET A 69 1.63 -13.85 -19.96
C MET A 69 0.42 -13.88 -19.02
N ALA A 70 -0.63 -13.13 -19.33
CA ALA A 70 -1.85 -13.09 -18.53
C ALA A 70 -2.50 -14.48 -18.44
N PHE A 71 -2.61 -15.20 -19.57
CA PHE A 71 -3.15 -16.56 -19.61
C PHE A 71 -2.26 -17.54 -18.85
N LYS A 72 -0.95 -17.52 -19.11
CA LYS A 72 0.01 -18.43 -18.46
C LYS A 72 0.06 -18.25 -16.94
N SER A 73 -0.07 -17.02 -16.46
CA SER A 73 0.04 -16.70 -15.04
C SER A 73 -1.29 -16.76 -14.29
N TYR A 74 -2.42 -17.02 -14.98
CA TYR A 74 -3.76 -16.88 -14.43
C TYR A 74 -3.97 -15.51 -13.79
N PHE A 75 -3.62 -14.45 -14.53
CA PHE A 75 -3.70 -13.09 -14.01
C PHE A 75 -5.12 -12.77 -13.55
N VAL A 76 -5.23 -12.33 -12.30
CA VAL A 76 -6.46 -11.85 -11.68
C VAL A 76 -6.17 -10.59 -10.87
N MET A 77 -7.17 -9.72 -10.77
CA MET A 77 -7.04 -8.51 -9.95
C MET A 77 -6.97 -8.86 -8.46
N GLN A 78 -6.18 -8.10 -7.71
CA GLN A 78 -5.94 -8.35 -6.28
C GLN A 78 -7.21 -8.41 -5.41
N GLY A 79 -8.26 -7.67 -5.77
CA GLY A 79 -9.56 -7.75 -5.08
C GLY A 79 -10.25 -9.10 -5.24
N ILE A 80 -10.13 -9.73 -6.41
CA ILE A 80 -10.63 -11.09 -6.68
C ILE A 80 -9.83 -12.10 -5.88
N SER A 81 -8.51 -11.96 -5.83
CA SER A 81 -7.66 -12.79 -4.98
C SER A 81 -8.03 -12.67 -3.49
N ALA A 82 -8.39 -11.48 -3.02
CA ALA A 82 -8.83 -11.27 -1.64
C ALA A 82 -10.17 -11.99 -1.38
N ASP A 83 -11.17 -11.82 -2.24
CA ASP A 83 -12.46 -12.53 -2.12
C ASP A 83 -12.30 -14.06 -2.22
N LEU A 84 -11.38 -14.53 -3.06
CA LEU A 84 -11.04 -15.94 -3.16
C LEU A 84 -10.40 -16.45 -1.86
N LEU A 85 -9.46 -15.73 -1.28
CA LEU A 85 -8.85 -16.11 0.00
C LEU A 85 -9.89 -16.16 1.13
N SER A 86 -10.82 -15.22 1.17
CA SER A 86 -11.93 -15.26 2.14
C SER A 86 -12.83 -16.47 1.91
N THR A 87 -13.10 -16.82 0.66
CA THR A 87 -13.84 -18.03 0.30
C THR A 87 -13.10 -19.29 0.74
N MET A 88 -11.79 -19.36 0.53
CA MET A 88 -10.92 -20.49 0.88
C MET A 88 -10.87 -20.74 2.39
N HIS A 89 -10.78 -19.66 3.17
CA HIS A 89 -10.55 -19.72 4.60
C HIS A 89 -11.82 -19.55 5.43
N GLY A 90 -12.97 -19.33 4.78
CA GLY A 90 -14.25 -19.16 5.45
C GLY A 90 -14.39 -17.85 6.22
N PHE A 91 -13.66 -16.80 5.81
CA PHE A 91 -13.84 -15.47 6.39
C PHE A 91 -15.15 -14.87 5.88
N SER A 92 -16.03 -14.52 6.82
CA SER A 92 -17.31 -13.90 6.49
C SER A 92 -17.14 -12.40 6.23
N ARG A 93 -18.14 -11.81 5.56
CA ARG A 93 -18.30 -10.34 5.46
C ARG A 93 -18.16 -9.68 6.82
N GLU A 94 -18.80 -10.26 7.83
CA GLU A 94 -18.82 -9.74 9.18
C GLU A 94 -17.44 -9.73 9.85
N ASP A 95 -16.59 -10.72 9.57
CA ASP A 95 -15.22 -10.78 10.08
C ASP A 95 -14.35 -9.66 9.47
N CYS A 96 -14.42 -9.49 8.14
CA CYS A 96 -13.70 -8.45 7.43
C CYS A 96 -14.16 -7.04 7.85
N ASP A 97 -15.47 -6.84 8.01
CA ASP A 97 -16.03 -5.57 8.45
C ASP A 97 -15.67 -5.26 9.91
N ALA A 98 -15.69 -6.26 10.80
CA ALA A 98 -15.26 -6.10 12.19
C ALA A 98 -13.77 -5.71 12.28
N TYR A 99 -12.91 -6.35 11.48
CA TYR A 99 -11.49 -5.99 11.41
C TYR A 99 -11.29 -4.55 10.93
N SER A 100 -12.03 -4.13 9.91
CA SER A 100 -11.94 -2.75 9.41
C SER A 100 -12.42 -1.70 10.41
N ALA A 101 -13.55 -1.95 11.09
CA ALA A 101 -14.05 -1.05 12.14
C ALA A 101 -13.02 -0.91 13.28
N GLU A 102 -12.41 -2.02 13.71
CA GLU A 102 -11.34 -2.01 14.71
C GLU A 102 -10.08 -1.26 14.22
N SER A 103 -9.74 -1.36 12.93
CA SER A 103 -8.64 -0.59 12.34
C SER A 103 -8.88 0.92 12.43
N HIS A 104 -10.08 1.40 12.07
CA HIS A 104 -10.46 2.81 12.22
C HIS A 104 -10.45 3.27 13.68
N LYS A 105 -10.91 2.44 14.61
CA LYS A 105 -10.87 2.72 16.04
C LYS A 105 -9.44 2.85 16.56
N ARG A 106 -8.53 1.94 16.18
CA ARG A 106 -7.10 1.99 16.55
C ARG A 106 -6.40 3.22 15.98
N ALA A 107 -6.64 3.52 14.71
CA ALA A 107 -6.06 4.71 14.06
C ALA A 107 -6.56 6.00 14.73
N THR A 108 -7.85 6.09 15.04
CA THR A 108 -8.44 7.20 15.79
C THR A 108 -7.81 7.34 17.18
N HIS A 109 -7.63 6.23 17.89
CA HIS A 109 -6.99 6.21 19.20
C HIS A 109 -5.53 6.70 19.13
N ALA A 110 -4.75 6.21 18.16
CA ALA A 110 -3.35 6.61 17.99
C ALA A 110 -3.20 8.11 17.70
N TRP A 111 -4.06 8.68 16.85
CA TRP A 111 -4.11 10.13 16.61
C TRP A 111 -4.51 10.92 17.84
N LYS A 112 -5.57 10.50 18.55
CA LYS A 112 -6.03 11.18 19.78
C LYS A 112 -4.97 11.19 20.89
N ASN A 113 -4.14 10.16 20.97
CA ASN A 113 -3.07 10.05 21.96
C ASN A 113 -1.71 10.55 21.46
N GLY A 114 -1.66 11.18 20.29
CA GLY A 114 -0.44 11.82 19.78
C GLY A 114 0.67 10.86 19.38
N TYR A 115 0.37 9.59 19.10
CA TYR A 115 1.40 8.58 18.77
C TYR A 115 2.14 8.91 17.47
N PHE A 116 1.48 9.63 16.56
CA PHE A 116 2.04 10.05 15.27
C PHE A 116 2.71 11.43 15.30
N SER A 117 2.66 12.15 16.43
CA SER A 117 3.09 13.56 16.54
C SER A 117 4.55 13.82 16.16
N LYS A 118 5.41 12.79 16.26
CA LYS A 118 6.84 12.89 15.93
C LYS A 118 7.21 12.36 14.55
N SER A 119 6.28 11.70 13.86
CA SER A 119 6.59 10.93 12.64
C SER A 119 5.74 11.31 11.44
N VAL A 120 4.57 11.93 11.64
CA VAL A 120 3.78 12.48 10.53
C VAL A 120 4.11 13.95 10.38
N MET A 121 4.75 14.29 9.26
CA MET A 121 5.12 15.66 8.95
C MET A 121 4.01 16.33 8.14
N PRO A 122 3.51 17.52 8.54
CA PRO A 122 2.53 18.25 7.76
C PRO A 122 3.05 18.59 6.36
N VAL A 123 2.22 18.36 5.35
CA VAL A 123 2.46 18.82 3.98
C VAL A 123 2.13 20.30 3.92
N ARG A 124 3.05 21.10 3.38
CA ARG A 124 2.92 22.56 3.27
C ARG A 124 3.13 23.02 1.84
N ASP A 125 2.52 24.15 1.50
CA ASP A 125 2.79 24.85 0.25
C ASP A 125 4.12 25.64 0.33
N PRO A 126 4.58 26.24 -0.79
CA PRO A 126 5.81 27.05 -0.80
C PRO A 126 5.77 28.30 0.10
N LEU A 127 4.59 28.76 0.52
CA LEU A 127 4.42 29.89 1.44
C LEU A 127 4.39 29.44 2.91
N GLY A 128 4.47 28.12 3.16
CA GLY A 128 4.46 27.52 4.49
C GLY A 128 3.06 27.23 5.04
N MET A 129 1.98 27.44 4.28
CA MET A 129 0.63 27.10 4.71
C MET A 129 0.43 25.60 4.75
N VAL A 130 -0.25 25.10 5.78
CA VAL A 130 -0.55 23.67 5.94
C VAL A 130 -1.62 23.27 4.93
N LEU A 131 -1.28 22.29 4.07
CA LEU A 131 -2.22 21.67 3.13
C LEU A 131 -2.90 20.45 3.75
N LEU A 132 -2.11 19.60 4.43
CA LEU A 132 -2.59 18.41 5.11
C LEU A 132 -1.66 18.07 6.28
N GLU A 133 -2.23 17.78 7.45
CA GLU A 133 -1.46 17.43 8.66
C GLU A 133 -1.91 16.13 9.34
N LYS A 134 -2.99 15.51 8.85
CA LYS A 134 -3.58 14.29 9.43
C LYS A 134 -4.07 13.37 8.32
N ASP A 135 -4.13 12.07 8.62
CA ASP A 135 -4.66 11.08 7.69
C ASP A 135 -6.16 11.30 7.47
N GLU A 136 -6.54 11.72 6.27
CA GLU A 136 -7.93 12.09 5.92
C GLU A 136 -8.86 10.89 5.71
N THR A 137 -8.30 9.69 5.58
CA THR A 137 -9.08 8.46 5.30
C THR A 137 -9.62 7.79 6.56
N ILE A 138 -9.19 8.23 7.75
CA ILE A 138 -9.70 7.72 9.01
C ILE A 138 -11.14 8.19 9.22
N ARG A 139 -12.05 7.23 9.44
CA ARG A 139 -13.46 7.46 9.72
C ARG A 139 -13.78 6.99 11.14
N PRO A 140 -13.73 7.88 12.15
CA PRO A 140 -13.88 7.52 13.57
C PRO A 140 -15.21 6.82 13.90
N GLU A 141 -16.28 7.19 13.20
CA GLU A 141 -17.64 6.67 13.43
C GLU A 141 -17.91 5.34 12.70
N THR A 142 -16.87 4.71 12.14
CA THR A 142 -17.03 3.44 11.42
C THR A 142 -17.42 2.33 12.39
N THR A 143 -18.55 1.69 12.12
CA THR A 143 -19.01 0.49 12.82
C THR A 143 -19.23 -0.66 11.83
N LYS A 144 -19.26 -1.90 12.33
CA LYS A 144 -19.60 -3.08 11.55
C LYS A 144 -20.93 -2.91 10.80
N GLU A 145 -21.93 -2.30 11.44
CA GLU A 145 -23.25 -2.06 10.88
C GLU A 145 -23.20 -1.07 9.71
N THR A 146 -22.45 0.03 9.87
CA THR A 146 -22.29 1.02 8.79
C THR A 146 -21.54 0.44 7.59
N LEU A 147 -20.56 -0.44 7.83
CA LEU A 147 -19.83 -1.15 6.78
C LEU A 147 -20.71 -2.16 6.05
N GLY A 148 -21.57 -2.88 6.78
CA GLY A 148 -22.48 -3.90 6.24
C GLY A 148 -23.38 -3.40 5.10
N ALA A 149 -23.68 -2.10 5.05
CA ALA A 149 -24.47 -1.46 4.00
C ALA A 149 -23.72 -1.26 2.66
N LEU A 150 -22.39 -1.38 2.64
CA LEU A 150 -21.58 -1.15 1.45
C LEU A 150 -21.69 -2.32 0.45
N LYS A 151 -21.68 -1.99 -0.84
CA LYS A 151 -21.72 -2.98 -1.93
C LYS A 151 -20.33 -3.59 -2.14
N PRO A 152 -20.22 -4.90 -2.45
CA PRO A 152 -18.96 -5.51 -2.85
C PRO A 152 -18.32 -4.77 -4.03
N ALA A 153 -17.03 -4.44 -3.91
CA ALA A 153 -16.33 -3.61 -4.89
C ALA A 153 -15.87 -4.41 -6.12
N PHE A 154 -15.64 -5.72 -5.97
CA PHE A 154 -15.00 -6.54 -6.99
C PHE A 154 -15.95 -7.52 -7.68
N LYS A 155 -17.22 -7.57 -7.27
CA LYS A 155 -18.22 -8.49 -7.85
C LYS A 155 -18.38 -8.31 -9.36
N GLU A 156 -18.50 -7.08 -9.84
CA GLU A 156 -18.64 -6.84 -11.29
C GLU A 156 -17.37 -7.30 -12.03
N LEU A 157 -16.18 -7.05 -11.48
CA LEU A 157 -14.91 -7.52 -12.04
C LEU A 157 -14.86 -9.05 -12.10
N GLY A 158 -15.29 -9.74 -11.05
CA GLY A 158 -15.34 -11.19 -11.00
C GLY A 158 -16.29 -11.78 -12.05
N GLU A 159 -17.55 -11.38 -11.99
CA GLU A 159 -18.64 -11.98 -12.76
C GLU A 159 -18.67 -11.50 -14.23
N LYS A 160 -18.63 -10.19 -14.46
CA LYS A 160 -18.83 -9.61 -15.81
C LYS A 160 -17.55 -9.57 -16.63
N TRP A 161 -16.41 -9.35 -15.98
CA TRP A 161 -15.10 -9.29 -16.65
C TRP A 161 -14.36 -10.64 -16.62
N GLY A 162 -14.94 -11.66 -16.00
CA GLY A 162 -14.49 -13.06 -16.10
C GLY A 162 -13.31 -13.44 -15.22
N TYR A 163 -12.86 -12.55 -14.32
CA TYR A 163 -11.73 -12.83 -13.44
C TYR A 163 -12.02 -13.98 -12.46
N ASP A 164 -13.28 -14.20 -12.09
CA ASP A 164 -13.68 -15.37 -11.28
C ASP A 164 -13.40 -16.66 -12.04
N GLY A 165 -13.75 -16.71 -13.32
CA GLY A 165 -13.47 -17.87 -14.17
C GLY A 165 -11.97 -18.16 -14.23
N VAL A 166 -11.13 -17.12 -14.37
CA VAL A 166 -9.67 -17.28 -14.37
C VAL A 166 -9.15 -17.81 -13.04
N ALA A 167 -9.63 -17.28 -11.92
CA ALA A 167 -9.28 -17.77 -10.59
C ALA A 167 -9.70 -19.25 -10.40
N LEU A 168 -10.93 -19.60 -10.75
CA LEU A 168 -11.49 -20.93 -10.57
C LEU A 168 -10.88 -21.98 -11.50
N MET A 169 -10.33 -21.59 -12.67
CA MET A 169 -9.51 -22.51 -13.47
C MET A 169 -8.28 -23.01 -12.71
N LYS A 170 -7.68 -22.16 -11.85
CA LYS A 170 -6.55 -22.53 -11.01
C LYS A 170 -6.98 -23.21 -9.71
N TYR A 171 -8.15 -22.86 -9.18
CA TYR A 171 -8.70 -23.38 -7.93
C TYR A 171 -10.06 -24.06 -8.13
N PRO A 172 -10.11 -25.18 -8.88
CA PRO A 172 -11.36 -25.83 -9.30
C PRO A 172 -12.12 -26.51 -8.14
N GLN A 173 -11.51 -26.62 -6.96
CA GLN A 173 -12.17 -27.16 -5.78
C GLN A 173 -13.23 -26.22 -5.18
N PHE A 174 -13.29 -24.96 -5.63
CA PHE A 174 -14.32 -24.00 -5.22
C PHE A 174 -15.33 -23.81 -6.35
N GLU A 175 -16.62 -23.84 -6.01
CA GLU A 175 -17.71 -23.67 -7.00
C GLU A 175 -17.87 -22.19 -7.42
N LYS A 176 -17.66 -21.27 -6.48
CA LYS A 176 -17.84 -19.83 -6.68
C LYS A 176 -16.98 -19.03 -5.72
N ILE A 177 -16.70 -17.78 -6.07
CA ILE A 177 -16.04 -16.81 -5.21
C ILE A 177 -17.12 -15.98 -4.49
N HIS A 178 -16.98 -15.83 -3.17
CA HIS A 178 -17.85 -14.99 -2.37
C HIS A 178 -17.28 -13.58 -2.27
N HIS A 179 -17.87 -12.65 -3.03
CA HIS A 179 -17.47 -11.24 -3.00
C HIS A 179 -17.92 -10.54 -1.72
N ILE A 180 -17.01 -10.37 -0.77
CA ILE A 180 -17.27 -9.72 0.51
C ILE A 180 -16.49 -8.42 0.69
N HIS A 181 -15.43 -8.22 -0.08
CA HIS A 181 -14.63 -7.02 0.02
C HIS A 181 -15.29 -5.83 -0.69
N HIS A 182 -15.20 -4.68 -0.05
CA HIS A 182 -15.73 -3.40 -0.51
C HIS A 182 -14.84 -2.24 -0.05
N ALA A 183 -15.17 -1.03 -0.49
CA ALA A 183 -14.38 0.17 -0.19
C ALA A 183 -14.10 0.41 1.31
N GLY A 184 -15.00 -0.02 2.20
CA GLY A 184 -14.83 0.14 3.65
C GLY A 184 -14.05 -0.96 4.37
N ASN A 185 -13.64 -2.04 3.71
CA ASN A 185 -12.83 -3.14 4.29
C ASN A 185 -11.64 -3.52 3.38
N SER A 186 -11.33 -2.63 2.43
CA SER A 186 -10.16 -2.66 1.56
C SER A 186 -9.33 -1.40 1.81
N SER A 187 -8.04 -1.41 1.48
CA SER A 187 -7.18 -0.23 1.64
C SER A 187 -7.67 0.96 0.81
N GLY A 188 -7.67 2.15 1.41
CA GLY A 188 -7.96 3.39 0.70
C GLY A 188 -6.90 3.72 -0.35
N ILE A 189 -7.33 4.39 -1.42
CA ILE A 189 -6.44 4.98 -2.44
C ILE A 189 -6.04 6.36 -1.92
N VAL A 190 -4.73 6.57 -1.73
CA VAL A 190 -4.19 7.77 -1.08
C VAL A 190 -2.93 8.27 -1.76
N ASP A 191 -2.56 9.51 -1.47
CA ASP A 191 -1.28 10.08 -1.81
C ASP A 191 -0.40 10.12 -0.55
N GLY A 192 0.88 9.80 -0.68
CA GLY A 192 1.80 9.82 0.47
C GLY A 192 3.25 9.49 0.11
N ALA A 193 4.14 9.81 1.04
CA ALA A 193 5.55 9.44 0.98
C ALA A 193 6.06 9.08 2.37
N ALA A 194 7.06 8.20 2.43
CA ALA A 194 7.76 7.84 3.65
C ALA A 194 9.27 7.69 3.38
N ALA A 195 10.08 8.01 4.38
CA ALA A 195 11.53 7.86 4.33
C ALA A 195 12.06 7.40 5.69
N VAL A 196 13.09 6.56 5.66
CA VAL A 196 13.80 6.03 6.80
C VAL A 196 15.28 6.28 6.56
N LEU A 197 15.93 6.98 7.48
CA LEU A 197 17.38 7.14 7.50
C LEU A 197 18.01 5.93 8.17
N LEU A 198 18.94 5.27 7.49
CA LEU A 198 19.73 4.16 8.00
C LEU A 198 21.21 4.56 8.00
N GLY A 199 21.97 4.05 8.97
CA GLY A 199 23.41 4.24 9.04
C GLY A 199 24.10 3.09 9.74
N SER A 200 25.39 2.94 9.49
CA SER A 200 26.26 2.11 10.31
C SER A 200 26.37 2.69 11.72
N ALA A 201 26.76 1.86 12.69
CA ALA A 201 26.98 2.32 14.07
C ALA A 201 28.06 3.40 14.14
N GLU A 202 29.13 3.26 13.34
CA GLU A 202 30.21 4.24 13.20
C GLU A 202 29.68 5.57 12.65
N ALA A 203 28.88 5.55 11.60
CA ALA A 203 28.30 6.77 11.03
C ALA A 203 27.35 7.46 12.01
N GLY A 204 26.53 6.69 12.73
CA GLY A 204 25.68 7.23 13.80
C GLY A 204 26.50 7.97 14.85
N LYS A 205 27.57 7.34 15.38
CA LYS A 205 28.46 7.97 16.36
C LYS A 205 29.13 9.26 15.83
N GLN A 206 29.45 9.32 14.54
CA GLN A 206 30.07 10.51 13.93
C GLN A 206 29.11 11.68 13.78
N MET A 207 27.81 11.41 13.57
CA MET A 207 26.80 12.43 13.29
C MET A 207 26.03 12.89 14.55
N GLY A 208 26.15 12.17 15.67
CA GLY A 208 25.45 12.45 16.93
C GLY A 208 24.11 11.74 17.04
#